data_AF-A0A934PVM7-F1
#
_entry.id   AF-A0A934PVM7-F1
#
_cell.length_a   1.000
_cell.length_b   1.000
_cell.length_c   1.000
_cell.angle_alpha   90.00
_cell.angle_beta   90.00
_cell.angle_gamma   90.00
#
_symmetry.space_group_name_H-M   'P 1'
#
loop_
_entity.id
_entity.type
_entity.pdbx_description
1 polymer ?
#
loop_
_entity_poly.entity_id
_entity_poly.type
_entity_poly.pdbx_seq_one_letter_code
_entity_poly.pdbx_strand_id
1 'polypeptide(L)' 'MESMENANSESHYKSLVVAIAIGLVGAYLRFADFKLASAVSNAIFVLAIILALRTVFAILKD' A
#
# COMPACT_ATOMS: atom_id res chain seq x y z
N MET A 1 -27.17 -3.67 -2.29
CA MET A 1 -26.47 -4.96 -2.45
C MET A 1 -25.24 -4.80 -3.33
N GLU A 2 -25.35 -4.14 -4.50
CA GLU A 2 -24.21 -3.76 -5.37
C GLU A 2 -23.00 -3.14 -4.64
N SER A 3 -23.22 -2.16 -3.75
CA SER A 3 -22.16 -1.50 -2.95
C SER A 3 -21.35 -2.50 -2.10
N MET A 4 -22.01 -3.47 -1.45
CA MET A 4 -21.33 -4.48 -0.63
C MET A 4 -20.53 -5.47 -1.50
N GLU A 5 -21.02 -5.79 -2.68
CA GLU A 5 -20.39 -6.72 -3.61
C GLU A 5 -19.13 -6.11 -4.24
N ASN A 6 -19.21 -4.82 -4.57
CA ASN A 6 -18.08 -4.07 -5.12
C ASN A 6 -17.00 -3.78 -4.06
N ALA A 7 -17.40 -3.41 -2.83
CA ALA A 7 -16.47 -3.25 -1.71
C ALA A 7 -15.65 -4.53 -1.42
N ASN A 8 -16.26 -5.70 -1.65
CA ASN A 8 -15.62 -7.01 -1.52
C ASN A 8 -14.95 -7.52 -2.82
N SER A 9 -14.77 -6.67 -3.83
CA SER A 9 -14.17 -7.11 -5.08
C SER A 9 -12.73 -7.58 -4.87
N GLU A 10 -12.36 -8.69 -5.52
CA GLU A 10 -11.01 -9.28 -5.45
C GLU A 10 -9.91 -8.28 -5.86
N SER A 11 -10.26 -7.33 -6.74
CA SER A 11 -9.37 -6.26 -7.21
C SER A 11 -8.85 -5.38 -6.06
N HIS A 12 -9.72 -5.05 -5.09
CA HIS A 12 -9.33 -4.27 -3.93
C HIS A 12 -8.35 -5.03 -3.05
N TYR A 13 -8.61 -6.31 -2.79
CA TYR A 13 -7.71 -7.17 -2.00
C TYR A 13 -6.34 -7.31 -2.66
N LYS A 14 -6.29 -7.56 -3.98
CA LYS A 14 -5.01 -7.63 -4.72
C LYS A 14 -4.24 -6.32 -4.62
N SER A 15 -4.92 -5.19 -4.76
CA SER A 15 -4.31 -3.86 -4.66
C SER A 15 -3.74 -3.60 -3.26
N LEU A 16 -4.49 -3.96 -2.22
CA LEU A 16 -4.06 -3.88 -0.82
C LEU A 16 -2.84 -4.77 -0.54
N VAL A 17 -2.84 -6.01 -1.03
CA VAL A 17 -1.70 -6.93 -0.89
C VAL A 17 -0.44 -6.34 -1.53
N VAL A 18 -0.55 -5.75 -2.73
CA VAL A 18 0.58 -5.08 -3.38
C VAL A 18 1.08 -3.89 -2.56
N ALA A 19 0.18 -3.05 -2.04
CA ALA A 19 0.55 -1.91 -1.21
C ALA A 19 1.27 -2.36 0.09
N ILE A 20 0.78 -3.41 0.74
CA ILE A 20 1.39 -4.00 1.94
C ILE A 20 2.77 -4.56 1.61
N ALA A 21 2.91 -5.31 0.51
CA ALA A 21 4.21 -5.87 0.10
C ALA A 21 5.25 -4.77 -0.13
N ILE A 22 4.87 -3.66 -0.79
CA ILE A 22 5.73 -2.49 -0.99
C ILE A 22 6.10 -1.86 0.37
N GLY A 23 5.13 -1.73 1.29
CA GLY A 23 5.38 -1.23 2.65
C GLY A 23 6.37 -2.10 3.42
N LEU A 24 6.27 -3.43 3.30
CA LEU A 24 7.21 -4.37 3.93
C LEU A 24 8.62 -4.23 3.35
N VAL A 25 8.77 -3.99 2.05
CA VAL A 25 10.08 -3.69 1.43
C VAL A 25 10.66 -2.39 2.02
N GLY A 26 9.85 -1.35 2.18
CA GLY A 26 10.26 -0.10 2.83
C GLY A 26 10.70 -0.32 4.27
N ALA A 27 9.98 -1.14 5.03
CA ALA A 27 10.31 -1.50 6.40
C ALA A 27 11.61 -2.30 6.50
N TYR A 28 11.83 -3.25 5.59
CA TYR A 28 13.09 -4.00 5.53
C TYR A 28 14.28 -3.08 5.22
N LEU A 29 14.15 -2.24 4.18
CA LEU A 29 15.19 -1.29 3.78
C LEU A 29 15.51 -0.24 4.84
N ARG A 30 14.60 0.01 5.80
CA ARG A 30 14.84 0.92 6.92
C ARG A 30 16.05 0.50 7.76
N PHE A 31 16.32 -0.80 7.83
CA PHE A 31 17.41 -1.39 8.61
C PHE A 31 18.63 -1.77 7.77
N ALA A 32 18.64 -1.42 6.49
CA ALA A 32 19.77 -1.68 5.62
C ALA A 32 20.94 -0.71 5.91
N ASP A 33 22.16 -1.22 5.85
CA ASP A 33 23.37 -0.44 6.13
C ASP A 33 23.89 0.26 4.87
N PHE A 34 23.21 1.36 4.49
CA PHE A 34 23.72 2.27 3.46
C PHE A 34 23.26 3.71 3.70
N LYS A 35 24.05 4.68 3.21
CA LYS A 35 23.89 6.13 3.49
C LYS A 35 22.48 6.68 3.22
N LEU A 36 21.75 6.09 2.28
CA LEU A 36 20.42 6.56 1.85
C LEU A 36 19.28 5.66 2.31
N ALA A 37 19.53 4.64 3.15
CA ALA A 37 18.53 3.66 3.58
C ALA A 37 17.27 4.31 4.17
N SER A 38 17.48 5.32 5.04
CA SER A 38 16.38 6.06 5.64
C SER A 38 15.55 6.85 4.62
N ALA A 39 16.19 7.51 3.66
CA ALA A 39 15.51 8.31 2.64
C ALA A 39 14.73 7.43 1.65
N VAL A 40 15.35 6.34 1.20
CA VAL A 40 14.73 5.36 0.28
C VAL A 40 13.56 4.66 0.96
N SER A 41 13.73 4.22 2.21
CA SER A 41 12.65 3.61 3.01
C SER A 41 11.46 4.56 3.16
N ASN A 42 11.70 5.83 3.48
CA ASN A 42 10.63 6.83 3.59
C ASN A 42 9.89 7.05 2.26
N ALA A 43 10.62 7.13 1.13
CA ALA A 43 10.00 7.25 -0.18
C ALA A 43 9.10 6.05 -0.52
N ILE A 44 9.57 4.83 -0.21
CA ILE A 44 8.79 3.61 -0.41
C ILE A 44 7.55 3.59 0.49
N PHE A 45 7.65 4.02 1.75
CA PHE A 45 6.50 4.14 2.63
C PHE A 45 5.46 5.13 2.10
N VAL A 46 5.88 6.29 1.61
CA VAL A 46 4.97 7.27 1.00
C VAL A 46 4.22 6.65 -0.18
N LEU A 47 4.91 5.93 -1.06
CA LEU A 47 4.28 5.24 -2.19
C LEU A 47 3.29 4.15 -1.73
N ALA A 48 3.67 3.34 -0.73
CA ALA A 48 2.79 2.30 -0.16
C ALA A 48 1.52 2.91 0.44
N ILE A 49 1.65 4.02 1.19
CA ILE A 49 0.53 4.74 1.79
C ILE A 49 -0.39 5.30 0.70
N ILE A 50 0.15 5.94 -0.34
CA ILE A 50 -0.65 6.47 -1.45
C ILE A 50 -1.46 5.36 -2.12
N LEU A 51 -0.84 4.20 -2.37
CA LEU A 51 -1.52 3.06 -2.98
C LEU A 51 -2.63 2.51 -2.07
N ALA A 52 -2.33 2.30 -0.78
CA ALA A 52 -3.31 1.80 0.18
C ALA A 52 -4.50 2.75 0.32
N LEU A 53 -4.24 4.06 0.46
CA LEU A 53 -5.29 5.08 0.56
C LEU A 53 -6.13 5.15 -0.71
N ARG A 54 -5.51 5.06 -1.89
CA ARG A 54 -6.24 5.01 -3.17
C ARG A 54 -7.20 3.83 -3.21
N THR A 55 -6.76 2.65 -2.77
CA THR A 55 -7.61 1.45 -2.72
C THR A 55 -8.74 1.62 -1.70
N VAL A 56 -8.45 2.13 -0.51
CA VAL A 56 -9.48 2.39 0.52
C VAL A 56 -10.51 3.41 0.04
N PHE A 57 -10.09 4.51 -0.58
CA PHE A 57 -11.02 5.48 -1.13
C PHE A 57 -11.83 4.95 -2.31
N ALA A 58 -11.30 3.97 -3.06
CA ALA A 58 -12.09 3.28 -4.07
C ALA A 58 -13.21 2.46 -3.39
N ILE A 59 -12.87 1.64 -2.38
CA ILE A 59 -13.84 0.86 -1.61
C ILE A 59 -14.93 1.75 -0.98
N LEU A 60 -14.56 2.91 -0.44
CA LEU A 60 -15.48 3.82 0.26
C LEU A 60 -16.33 4.69 -0.67
N LYS A 61 -15.97 4.79 -1.95
CA LYS A 61 -16.71 5.60 -2.93
C LYS A 61 -17.91 4.86 -3.49
N ASP A 62 -17.95 3.54 -3.28
CA ASP A 62 -19.02 2.63 -3.68
C ASP A 62 -20.00 2.34 -2.53
#